data_AF-A0A7M3ZEX9-F1
#
_entry.id   AF-A0A7M3ZEX9-F1
#
_cell.length_a   1.000
_cell.length_b   1.000
_cell.length_c   1.000
_cell.angle_alpha   90.00
_cell.angle_beta   90.00
_cell.angle_gamma   90.00
#
_symmetry.space_group_name_H-M   'P 1'
#
loop_
_entity.id
_entity.type
_entity.pdbx_description
1 polymer ?
#
loop_
_entity_poly.entity_id
_entity_poly.type
_entity_poly.pdbx_seq_one_letter_code
_entity_poly.pdbx_strand_id
1 'polypeptide(L)'
;MTTYTDIGPYVPEPDFPSWIAKKGLPQSYAELFSWPREQLQDEYDKLHSSWKELKQRFDDKTQEYEKVHNARVAYMEHHGIEQWSDLDENVDQHHILEKDKFMKTVANINNERAGLKEQISSTYPALPLIYGIIHQIYTNYEKICDDERSTHGLASSNSWDPRWRYIGPLQNPFWKLGPSSSDFVLHLD
;
A
#
# COMPACT_ATOMS: atom_id res chain seq x y z
N MET A 1 -7.71 6.30 24.03
CA MET A 1 -6.57 6.67 24.89
C MET A 1 -5.37 6.79 23.96
N THR A 2 -4.89 8.00 23.69
CA THR A 2 -3.74 8.24 22.80
C THR A 2 -2.47 8.07 23.61
N THR A 3 -1.67 7.06 23.29
CA THR A 3 -0.31 6.92 23.82
C THR A 3 0.59 7.93 23.12
N TYR A 4 0.99 8.99 23.83
CA TYR A 4 2.07 9.87 23.39
C TYR A 4 3.39 9.16 23.64
N THR A 5 4.06 8.73 22.59
CA THR A 5 5.47 8.35 22.65
C THR A 5 6.27 9.64 22.60
N ASP A 6 7.21 9.85 23.51
CA ASP A 6 8.06 11.05 23.51
C ASP A 6 9.12 10.91 22.40
N ILE A 7 8.82 11.43 21.21
CA ILE A 7 9.65 11.29 20.01
C ILE A 7 10.48 12.55 19.73
N GLY A 8 10.49 13.51 20.65
CA GLY A 8 11.14 14.81 20.47
C GLY A 8 10.36 15.75 19.51
N PRO A 9 10.90 16.95 19.25
CA PRO A 9 10.30 17.87 18.31
C PRO A 9 10.52 17.44 16.86
N TYR A 10 9.53 17.73 15.99
CA TYR A 10 9.69 17.56 14.55
C TYR A 10 10.79 18.49 14.01
N VAL A 11 11.72 17.91 13.24
CA VAL A 11 12.77 18.64 12.52
C VAL A 11 12.55 18.43 11.02
N PRO A 12 12.20 19.48 10.24
CA PRO A 12 12.03 19.36 8.80
C PRO A 12 13.37 19.18 8.10
N GLU A 13 13.34 18.57 6.92
CA GLU A 13 14.49 18.62 6.00
C GLU A 13 14.71 20.07 5.52
N PRO A 14 15.94 20.47 5.18
CA PRO A 14 16.28 21.86 4.85
C PRO A 14 15.54 22.39 3.62
N ASP A 15 15.22 21.52 2.66
CA ASP A 15 14.51 21.86 1.45
C ASP A 15 13.73 20.66 0.87
N PHE A 16 12.90 20.94 -0.14
CA PHE A 16 12.08 19.93 -0.79
C PHE A 16 12.90 18.84 -1.50
N PRO A 17 13.98 19.14 -2.23
CA PRO A 17 14.88 18.10 -2.77
C PRO A 17 15.44 17.15 -1.71
N SER A 18 15.90 17.65 -0.56
CA SER A 18 16.35 16.83 0.57
C SER A 18 15.22 15.96 1.12
N TRP A 19 14.00 16.52 1.21
CA TRP A 19 12.82 15.76 1.62
C TRP A 19 12.47 14.63 0.64
N ILE A 20 12.51 14.88 -0.68
CA ILE A 20 12.29 13.88 -1.73
C ILE A 20 13.29 12.71 -1.58
N ALA A 21 14.57 13.03 -1.41
CA ALA A 21 15.62 12.02 -1.23
C ALA A 21 15.38 11.18 0.04
N LYS A 22 15.02 11.81 1.16
CA LYS A 22 14.70 11.11 2.41
C LYS A 22 13.50 10.17 2.28
N LYS A 23 12.50 10.53 1.48
CA LYS A 23 11.33 9.68 1.22
C LYS A 23 11.61 8.54 0.24
N GLY A 24 12.82 8.48 -0.35
CA GLY A 24 13.17 7.49 -1.37
C GLY A 24 12.42 7.68 -2.69
N LEU A 25 11.95 8.91 -2.95
CA LEU A 25 11.26 9.27 -4.18
C LEU A 25 12.27 9.60 -5.30
N PRO A 26 11.88 9.48 -6.58
CA PRO A 26 12.76 9.84 -7.70
C PRO A 26 13.27 11.27 -7.62
N GLN A 27 14.55 11.50 -7.88
CA GLN A 27 15.14 12.85 -7.82
C GLN A 27 14.53 13.81 -8.86
N SER A 28 13.97 13.28 -9.95
CA SER A 28 13.19 14.07 -10.92
C SER A 28 12.01 14.81 -10.28
N TYR A 29 11.53 14.37 -9.11
CA TYR A 29 10.44 15.01 -8.39
C TYR A 29 10.87 16.19 -7.53
N ALA A 30 12.16 16.52 -7.46
CA ALA A 30 12.67 17.68 -6.73
C ALA A 30 12.07 19.02 -7.19
N GLU A 31 11.55 19.07 -8.42
CA GLU A 31 10.96 20.28 -9.03
C GLU A 31 9.44 20.16 -9.24
N LEU A 32 8.75 19.22 -8.59
CA LEU A 32 7.30 18.99 -8.78
C LEU A 32 6.44 20.26 -8.66
N PHE A 33 6.78 21.17 -7.73
CA PHE A 33 6.05 22.43 -7.56
C PHE A 33 6.16 23.38 -8.77
N SER A 34 7.18 23.20 -9.61
CA SER A 34 7.42 23.98 -10.82
C SER A 34 6.83 23.33 -12.07
N TRP A 35 6.36 22.08 -11.97
CA TRP A 35 5.82 21.36 -13.12
C TRP A 35 4.49 21.97 -13.58
N PRO A 36 4.25 22.06 -14.90
CA PRO A 36 2.93 22.38 -15.42
C PRO A 36 1.87 21.38 -14.93
N ARG A 37 0.65 21.87 -14.73
CA ARG A 37 -0.47 21.02 -14.26
C ARG A 37 -0.73 19.81 -15.15
N GLU A 38 -0.61 19.96 -16.46
CA GLU A 38 -0.77 18.87 -17.43
C GLU A 38 0.26 17.76 -17.20
N GLN A 39 1.53 18.15 -17.01
CA GLN A 39 2.60 17.19 -16.70
C GLN A 39 2.37 16.47 -15.36
N LEU A 40 1.89 17.19 -14.34
CA LEU A 40 1.52 16.58 -13.06
C LEU A 40 0.38 15.57 -13.21
N GLN A 41 -0.64 15.90 -14.01
CA GLN A 41 -1.78 15.01 -14.27
C GLN A 41 -1.35 13.75 -15.03
N ASP A 42 -0.53 13.89 -16.07
CA ASP A 42 0.00 12.74 -16.83
C ASP A 42 0.80 11.79 -15.94
N GLU A 43 1.64 12.35 -15.06
CA GLU A 43 2.43 11.55 -14.12
C GLU A 43 1.53 10.86 -13.09
N TYR A 44 0.53 11.57 -12.56
CA TYR A 44 -0.46 11.01 -11.64
C TYR A 44 -1.21 9.84 -12.29
N ASP A 45 -1.72 10.01 -13.50
CA ASP A 45 -2.51 8.99 -14.20
C ASP A 45 -1.68 7.74 -14.50
N LYS A 46 -0.40 7.89 -14.88
CA LYS A 46 0.53 6.77 -15.09
C LYS A 46 0.76 5.98 -13.79
N LEU A 47 1.11 6.68 -12.71
CA LEU A 47 1.35 6.05 -11.42
C LEU A 47 0.08 5.40 -10.88
N HIS A 48 -1.08 6.06 -11.03
CA HIS A 48 -2.36 5.58 -10.52
C HIS A 48 -2.78 4.31 -11.26
N SER A 49 -2.61 4.27 -12.58
CA SER A 49 -2.88 3.09 -13.41
C SER A 49 -1.99 1.90 -13.02
N SER A 50 -0.68 2.14 -12.88
CA SER A 50 0.27 1.12 -12.43
C SER A 50 -0.08 0.58 -11.04
N TRP A 51 -0.38 1.47 -10.09
CA TRP A 51 -0.79 1.10 -8.74
C TRP A 51 -2.09 0.27 -8.75
N LYS A 52 -3.10 0.67 -9.54
CA LYS A 52 -4.39 -0.04 -9.66
C LYS A 52 -4.18 -1.45 -10.20
N GLU A 53 -3.33 -1.61 -11.22
CA GLU A 53 -2.99 -2.93 -11.76
C GLU A 53 -2.27 -3.81 -10.74
N LEU A 54 -1.24 -3.27 -10.05
CA LEU A 54 -0.53 -4.00 -9.01
C LEU A 54 -1.45 -4.40 -7.86
N LYS A 55 -2.35 -3.51 -7.45
CA LYS A 55 -3.33 -3.76 -6.40
C LYS A 55 -4.30 -4.86 -6.81
N GLN A 56 -4.81 -4.83 -8.05
CA GLN A 56 -5.66 -5.90 -8.58
C GLN A 56 -4.94 -7.25 -8.57
N ARG A 57 -3.70 -7.32 -9.06
CA ARG A 57 -2.89 -8.55 -9.05
C ARG A 57 -2.67 -9.08 -7.62
N PHE A 58 -2.47 -8.20 -6.65
CA PHE A 58 -2.34 -8.59 -5.24
C PHE A 58 -3.63 -9.17 -4.68
N ASP A 59 -4.77 -8.56 -5.03
CA ASP A 59 -6.08 -9.01 -4.60
C ASP A 59 -6.44 -10.36 -5.26
N ASP A 60 -6.14 -10.55 -6.54
CA ASP A 60 -6.28 -11.83 -7.25
C ASP A 60 -5.45 -12.94 -6.58
N LYS A 61 -4.20 -12.65 -6.21
CA LYS A 61 -3.33 -13.60 -5.48
C LYS A 61 -3.84 -13.89 -4.07
N THR A 62 -4.49 -12.92 -3.44
CA THR A 62 -5.14 -13.14 -2.13
C THR A 62 -6.33 -14.08 -2.27
N GLN A 63 -7.13 -13.93 -3.32
CA GLN A 63 -8.22 -14.87 -3.62
C GLN A 63 -7.68 -16.27 -3.99
N GLU A 64 -6.58 -16.36 -4.72
CA GLU A 64 -5.92 -17.63 -5.04
C GLU A 64 -5.46 -18.35 -3.76
N TYR A 65 -4.85 -17.61 -2.83
CA TYR A 65 -4.48 -18.14 -1.51
C TYR A 65 -5.70 -18.71 -0.77
N GLU A 66 -6.81 -17.98 -0.72
CA GLU A 66 -8.04 -18.41 -0.06
C GLU A 66 -8.61 -19.69 -0.68
N LYS A 67 -8.59 -19.81 -2.03
CA LYS A 67 -9.01 -21.03 -2.72
C LYS A 67 -8.13 -22.23 -2.34
N VAL A 68 -6.81 -22.06 -2.31
CA VAL A 68 -5.86 -23.12 -1.93
C VAL A 68 -6.03 -23.48 -0.45
N HIS A 69 -6.25 -22.49 0.42
CA HIS A 69 -6.53 -22.71 1.83
C HIS A 69 -7.79 -23.55 2.03
N ASN A 70 -8.89 -23.19 1.36
CA ASN A 70 -10.15 -23.92 1.45
C ASN A 70 -10.04 -25.34 0.87
N ALA A 71 -9.34 -25.51 -0.26
CA ALA A 71 -9.08 -26.82 -0.84
C ALA A 71 -8.26 -27.71 0.11
N ARG A 72 -7.25 -27.14 0.78
CA ARG A 72 -6.44 -27.84 1.78
C ARG A 72 -7.30 -28.29 2.97
N VAL A 73 -8.14 -27.41 3.51
CA VAL A 73 -9.04 -27.72 4.62
C VAL A 73 -10.03 -28.82 4.21
N ALA A 74 -10.66 -28.70 3.04
CA ALA A 74 -11.59 -29.71 2.52
C ALA A 74 -10.92 -31.07 2.30
N TYR A 75 -9.67 -31.10 1.84
CA TYR A 75 -8.90 -32.33 1.71
C TYR A 75 -8.67 -32.99 3.08
N MET A 76 -8.25 -32.21 4.08
CA MET A 76 -8.03 -32.70 5.44
C MET A 76 -9.32 -33.28 6.04
N GLU A 77 -10.44 -32.58 5.90
CA GLU A 77 -11.75 -33.03 6.37
C GLU A 77 -12.19 -34.34 5.68
N HIS A 78 -12.04 -34.42 4.35
CA HIS A 78 -12.44 -35.60 3.58
C HIS A 78 -11.65 -36.85 3.97
N HIS A 79 -10.37 -36.68 4.32
CA HIS A 79 -9.47 -37.78 4.68
C HIS A 79 -9.34 -38.00 6.19
N GLY A 80 -10.09 -37.26 7.02
CA GLY A 80 -10.04 -37.41 8.47
C GLY A 80 -8.70 -37.01 9.09
N ILE A 81 -7.96 -36.11 8.45
CA ILE A 81 -6.66 -35.62 8.91
C ILE A 81 -6.92 -34.41 9.81
N GLU A 82 -6.75 -34.57 11.13
CA GLU A 82 -6.86 -33.42 12.06
C GLU A 82 -5.66 -32.47 11.90
N GLN A 83 -4.45 -33.02 11.83
CA GLN A 83 -3.22 -32.24 11.66
C GLN A 83 -2.22 -32.93 10.73
N TRP A 84 -1.54 -32.15 9.91
CA TRP A 84 -0.49 -32.63 9.01
C TRP A 84 0.75 -33.19 9.73
N SER A 85 0.88 -32.93 11.04
CA SER A 85 1.93 -33.49 11.91
C SER A 85 1.68 -34.94 12.28
N ASP A 86 0.42 -35.40 12.18
CA ASP A 86 0.00 -36.70 12.70
C ASP A 86 0.16 -37.81 11.65
N LEU A 87 0.55 -37.44 10.42
CA LEU A 87 0.79 -38.37 9.32
C LEU A 87 2.05 -39.21 9.58
N ASP A 88 1.94 -40.53 9.40
CA ASP A 88 3.07 -41.46 9.44
C ASP A 88 3.75 -41.53 8.08
N GLU A 89 5.07 -41.28 8.03
CA GLU A 89 5.86 -41.28 6.80
C GLU A 89 5.83 -42.59 6.01
N ASN A 90 5.59 -43.72 6.69
CA ASN A 90 5.58 -45.04 6.07
C ASN A 90 4.18 -45.45 5.58
N VAL A 91 3.12 -44.89 6.16
CA VAL A 91 1.73 -45.28 5.88
C VAL A 91 1.03 -44.23 5.00
N ASP A 92 1.28 -42.95 5.25
CA ASP A 92 0.52 -41.83 4.69
C ASP A 92 1.24 -41.13 3.53
N GLN A 93 2.08 -41.87 2.80
CA GLN A 93 2.91 -41.32 1.72
C GLN A 93 2.12 -40.47 0.72
N HIS A 94 0.90 -40.88 0.38
CA HIS A 94 0.04 -40.10 -0.53
C HIS A 94 -0.38 -38.75 0.08
N HIS A 95 -0.79 -38.72 1.35
CA HIS A 95 -1.20 -37.50 2.03
C HIS A 95 -0.03 -36.55 2.27
N ILE A 96 1.18 -37.09 2.49
CA ILE A 96 2.41 -36.30 2.57
C ILE A 96 2.73 -35.63 1.24
N LEU A 97 2.58 -36.33 0.12
CA LEU A 97 2.76 -35.73 -1.21
C LEU A 97 1.75 -34.61 -1.48
N GLU A 98 0.49 -34.77 -1.08
CA GLU A 98 -0.52 -33.72 -1.23
C GLU A 98 -0.26 -32.52 -0.29
N LYS A 99 0.15 -32.78 0.97
CA LYS A 99 0.62 -31.75 1.90
C LYS A 99 1.74 -30.92 1.27
N ASP A 100 2.76 -31.57 0.72
CA ASP A 100 3.90 -30.89 0.11
C ASP A 100 3.49 -30.04 -1.09
N LYS A 101 2.55 -30.52 -1.92
CA LYS A 101 1.96 -29.73 -3.02
C LYS A 101 1.25 -28.49 -2.47
N PHE A 102 0.38 -28.64 -1.47
CA PHE A 102 -0.31 -27.49 -0.86
C PHE A 102 0.68 -26.47 -0.28
N MET A 103 1.67 -26.94 0.49
CA MET A 103 2.66 -26.05 1.11
C MET A 103 3.52 -25.34 0.08
N LYS A 104 3.94 -26.03 -0.99
CA LYS A 104 4.69 -25.43 -2.09
C LYS A 104 3.87 -24.36 -2.82
N THR A 105 2.60 -24.63 -3.13
CA THR A 105 1.71 -23.65 -3.77
C THR A 105 1.50 -22.44 -2.86
N VAL A 106 1.25 -22.64 -1.58
CA VAL A 106 1.11 -21.55 -0.59
C VAL A 106 2.38 -20.72 -0.51
N ALA A 107 3.56 -21.35 -0.48
CA ALA A 107 4.84 -20.65 -0.44
C ALA A 107 5.03 -19.77 -1.69
N ASN A 108 4.73 -20.30 -2.88
CA ASN A 108 4.81 -19.54 -4.13
C ASN A 108 3.87 -18.32 -4.12
N ILE A 109 2.60 -18.51 -3.75
CA ILE A 109 1.63 -17.42 -3.67
C ILE A 109 2.09 -16.35 -2.67
N ASN A 110 2.60 -16.75 -1.51
CA ASN A 110 3.09 -15.81 -0.50
C ASN A 110 4.31 -15.02 -0.98
N ASN A 111 5.24 -15.66 -1.70
CA ASN A 111 6.40 -14.98 -2.29
C ASN A 111 5.95 -13.95 -3.34
N GLU A 112 5.02 -14.30 -4.22
CA GLU A 112 4.47 -13.37 -5.22
C GLU A 112 3.72 -12.20 -4.55
N ARG A 113 2.91 -12.48 -3.53
CA ARG A 113 2.22 -11.43 -2.74
C ARG A 113 3.21 -10.50 -2.05
N ALA A 114 4.30 -11.03 -1.51
CA ALA A 114 5.34 -10.21 -0.90
C ALA A 114 6.00 -9.27 -1.94
N GLY A 115 6.36 -9.79 -3.12
CA GLY A 115 6.92 -8.99 -4.20
C GLY A 115 5.94 -7.93 -4.74
N LEU A 116 4.65 -8.27 -4.86
CA LEU A 116 3.62 -7.29 -5.24
C LEU A 116 3.44 -6.21 -4.17
N LYS A 117 3.45 -6.58 -2.88
CA LYS A 117 3.36 -5.63 -1.77
C LYS A 117 4.53 -4.66 -1.77
N GLU A 118 5.74 -5.13 -2.06
CA GLU A 118 6.93 -4.29 -2.17
C GLU A 118 6.79 -3.28 -3.33
N GLN A 119 6.34 -3.73 -4.51
CA GLN A 119 6.09 -2.86 -5.66
C GLN A 119 4.98 -1.83 -5.40
N ILE A 120 3.90 -2.21 -4.70
CA ILE A 120 2.86 -1.28 -4.28
C ILE A 120 3.45 -0.24 -3.33
N SER A 121 4.27 -0.68 -2.37
CA SER A 121 4.88 0.19 -1.36
C SER A 121 5.90 1.17 -1.94
N SER A 122 6.54 0.84 -3.06
CA SER A 122 7.44 1.75 -3.78
C SER A 122 6.71 2.71 -4.72
N THR A 123 5.58 2.30 -5.30
CA THR A 123 4.82 3.12 -6.26
C THR A 123 3.87 4.10 -5.57
N TYR A 124 3.23 3.67 -4.47
CA TYR A 124 2.20 4.43 -3.79
C TYR A 124 2.65 5.79 -3.20
N PRO A 125 3.84 5.93 -2.58
CA PRO A 125 4.19 7.15 -1.83
C PRO A 125 4.17 8.45 -2.65
N ALA A 126 4.39 8.35 -3.97
CA ALA A 126 4.34 9.50 -4.87
C ALA A 126 2.91 10.00 -5.15
N LEU A 127 1.91 9.12 -5.14
CA LEU A 127 0.55 9.45 -5.54
C LEU A 127 -0.10 10.53 -4.65
N PRO A 128 -0.07 10.43 -3.29
CA PRO A 128 -0.60 11.48 -2.42
C PRO A 128 0.09 12.84 -2.61
N LEU A 129 1.41 12.84 -2.87
CA LEU A 129 2.17 14.07 -3.10
C LEU A 129 1.67 14.78 -4.35
N ILE A 130 1.68 14.08 -5.49
CA ILE A 130 1.31 14.66 -6.79
C ILE A 130 -0.15 15.09 -6.77
N TYR A 131 -1.04 14.27 -6.22
CA TYR A 131 -2.45 14.65 -6.05
C TYR A 131 -2.59 15.93 -5.22
N GLY A 132 -1.91 16.01 -4.08
CA GLY A 132 -1.95 17.18 -3.20
C GLY A 132 -1.50 18.46 -3.91
N ILE A 133 -0.51 18.37 -4.80
CA ILE A 133 -0.05 19.51 -5.61
C ILE A 133 -1.10 19.89 -6.68
N ILE A 134 -1.63 18.91 -7.45
CA ILE A 134 -2.66 19.14 -8.47
C ILE A 134 -3.87 19.87 -7.89
N HIS A 135 -4.29 19.49 -6.69
CA HIS A 135 -5.45 20.04 -5.99
C HIS A 135 -5.13 21.24 -5.09
N GLN A 136 -3.91 21.80 -5.18
CA GLN A 136 -3.46 22.96 -4.41
C GLN A 136 -3.56 22.78 -2.88
N ILE A 137 -3.59 21.54 -2.40
CA ILE A 137 -3.47 21.21 -0.97
C ILE A 137 -2.04 21.47 -0.52
N TYR A 138 -1.07 21.09 -1.36
CA TYR A 138 0.35 21.41 -1.20
C TYR A 138 0.71 22.50 -2.20
N THR A 139 0.72 23.75 -1.75
CA THR A 139 1.14 24.90 -2.56
C THR A 139 2.67 25.09 -2.53
N ASN A 140 3.33 24.60 -1.49
CA ASN A 140 4.77 24.65 -1.30
C ASN A 140 5.22 23.58 -0.28
N TYR A 141 6.53 23.49 -0.06
CA TYR A 141 7.13 22.57 0.90
C TYR A 141 6.72 22.84 2.36
N GLU A 142 6.53 24.10 2.76
CA GLU A 142 6.14 24.43 4.14
C GLU A 142 4.81 23.79 4.52
N LYS A 143 3.85 23.71 3.58
CA LYS A 143 2.58 23.06 3.86
C LYS A 143 2.71 21.55 4.12
N ILE A 144 3.70 20.90 3.51
CA ILE A 144 4.05 19.50 3.81
C ILE A 144 4.67 19.41 5.22
N CYS A 145 5.60 20.32 5.55
CA CYS A 145 6.19 20.40 6.88
C CYS A 145 5.15 20.62 7.98
N ASP A 146 4.15 21.47 7.74
CA ASP A 146 3.06 21.74 8.68
C ASP A 146 2.21 20.49 8.94
N ASP A 147 1.90 19.71 7.90
CA ASP A 147 1.18 18.45 8.04
C ASP A 147 2.00 17.44 8.85
N GLU A 148 3.29 17.27 8.52
CA GLU A 148 4.21 16.37 9.23
C GLU A 148 4.41 16.79 10.69
N ARG A 149 4.58 18.09 10.96
CA ARG A 149 4.68 18.65 12.31
C ARG A 149 3.39 18.40 13.09
N SER A 150 2.24 18.57 12.44
CA SER A 150 0.94 18.34 13.05
C SER A 150 0.74 16.87 13.38
N THR A 151 1.22 15.95 12.55
CA THR A 151 1.08 14.50 12.75
C THR A 151 2.22 13.85 13.53
N HIS A 152 3.30 14.59 13.80
CA HIS A 152 4.44 14.10 14.56
C HIS A 152 4.04 13.63 15.96
N GLY A 153 4.47 12.43 16.35
CA GLY A 153 4.16 11.90 17.68
C GLY A 153 2.75 11.38 17.88
N LEU A 154 1.91 11.39 16.84
CA LEU A 154 0.52 10.93 16.97
C LEU A 154 0.38 9.42 16.82
N ALA A 155 -0.31 8.83 17.78
CA ALA A 155 -0.89 7.50 17.69
C ALA A 155 -2.41 7.52 17.40
N SER A 156 -2.96 8.63 16.88
CA SER A 156 -4.41 8.74 16.66
C SER A 156 -4.84 7.86 15.48
N SER A 157 -5.61 6.81 15.77
CA SER A 157 -6.21 5.90 14.79
C SER A 157 -7.71 6.19 14.55
N ASN A 158 -8.22 7.32 15.04
CA ASN A 158 -9.64 7.65 14.98
C ASN A 158 -9.97 8.60 13.81
N SER A 159 -10.76 8.12 12.85
CA SER A 159 -11.24 8.90 11.69
C SER A 159 -12.18 10.07 12.05
N TRP A 160 -12.79 10.06 13.23
CA TRP A 160 -13.74 11.08 13.66
C TRP A 160 -13.07 12.33 14.24
N ASP A 161 -11.75 12.33 14.45
CA ASP A 161 -11.02 13.50 14.93
C ASP A 161 -11.04 14.61 13.85
N PRO A 162 -11.65 15.79 14.13
CA PRO A 162 -11.77 16.87 13.15
C PRO A 162 -10.44 17.33 12.55
N ARG A 163 -9.32 17.10 13.24
CA ARG A 163 -7.98 17.42 12.74
C ARG A 163 -7.71 16.83 11.36
N TRP A 164 -8.20 15.62 11.09
CA TRP A 164 -7.91 14.89 9.85
C TRP A 164 -8.53 15.58 8.64
N ARG A 165 -9.48 16.50 8.83
CA ARG A 165 -10.03 17.33 7.76
C ARG A 165 -9.03 18.37 7.23
N TYR A 166 -7.99 18.67 7.99
CA TYR A 166 -7.00 19.71 7.67
C TYR A 166 -5.60 19.15 7.36
N ILE A 167 -5.41 17.85 7.58
CA ILE A 167 -4.19 17.13 7.21
C ILE A 167 -4.32 16.66 5.76
N GLY A 168 -3.35 17.06 4.95
CA GLY A 168 -3.27 16.68 3.54
C GLY A 168 -2.96 15.19 3.32
N PRO A 169 -2.99 14.77 2.05
CA PRO A 169 -3.02 13.36 1.68
C PRO A 169 -1.77 12.56 2.07
N LEU A 170 -0.60 13.20 2.26
CA LEU A 170 0.64 12.51 2.66
C LEU A 170 0.59 11.96 4.08
N GLN A 171 -0.09 12.65 4.98
CA GLN A 171 -0.09 12.35 6.41
C GLN A 171 -1.45 11.86 6.91
N ASN A 172 -2.46 11.83 6.06
CA ASN A 172 -3.82 11.48 6.41
C ASN A 172 -4.13 10.02 6.05
N PRO A 173 -4.22 9.10 7.04
CA PRO A 173 -4.46 7.68 6.78
C PRO A 173 -5.89 7.38 6.30
N PHE A 174 -6.81 8.35 6.43
CA PHE A 174 -8.19 8.23 5.96
C PHE A 174 -8.41 8.85 4.59
N TRP A 175 -7.36 9.49 4.06
CA TRP A 175 -7.41 10.04 2.72
C TRP A 175 -7.44 8.91 1.69
N LYS A 176 -8.33 9.06 0.70
CA LYS A 176 -8.49 8.10 -0.39
C LYS A 176 -7.98 8.74 -1.66
N LEU A 177 -7.25 7.94 -2.46
CA LEU A 177 -6.87 8.34 -3.81
C LEU A 177 -8.12 8.77 -4.58
N GLY A 178 -8.04 9.97 -5.17
CA GLY A 178 -9.04 10.41 -6.13
C GLY A 178 -8.98 9.57 -7.41
N PRO A 179 -10.05 9.59 -8.22
CA PRO A 179 -10.04 8.97 -9.55
C PRO A 179 -8.98 9.59 -10.46
N SER A 180 -8.37 8.77 -11.31
CA SER A 180 -7.52 9.24 -12.42
C SER A 180 -8.37 9.78 -13.57
N SER A 181 -7.79 10.54 -14.50
CA SER A 181 -8.53 11.09 -15.65
C SER A 181 -9.22 10.00 -16.47
N SER A 182 -8.62 8.80 -16.55
CA SER A 182 -9.18 7.64 -17.24
C SER A 182 -10.44 7.07 -16.57
N ASP A 183 -10.58 7.21 -15.26
CA ASP A 183 -11.76 6.75 -14.52
C ASP A 183 -13.00 7.62 -14.83
N PHE A 184 -12.81 8.87 -15.27
CA PHE A 184 -13.90 9.75 -15.71
C PHE A 184 -14.38 9.46 -17.14
N VAL A 185 -13.51 8.91 -18.00
CA VAL A 185 -13.87 8.55 -19.38
C VAL A 185 -14.83 7.34 -19.39
N LEU A 186 -14.71 6.43 -18.43
CA LEU A 186 -15.56 5.24 -18.29
C LEU A 186 -17.01 5.52 -17.83
N HIS A 187 -17.35 6.77 -17.51
CA HIS A 187 -18.66 7.17 -17.01
C HIS A 187 -19.45 8.09 -17.98
N LEU A 188 -18.98 8.22 -19.22
CA LEU A 188 -19.61 9.08 -20.24
C LEU A 188 -20.21 8.31 -21.43
N ASP A 189 -20.32 6.98 -21.35
CA ASP A 189 -21.05 6.14 -22.31
C ASP A 189 -22.41 5.67 -21.78
#